data_AF-A0A963C321-F1
#
_entry.id   AF-A0A963C321-F1
#
_cell.length_a   1.000
_cell.length_b   1.000
_cell.length_c   1.000
_cell.angle_alpha   90.00
_cell.angle_beta   90.00
_cell.angle_gamma   90.00
#
_symmetry.space_group_name_H-M   'P 1'
#
loop_
_entity.id
_entity.type
_entity.pdbx_description
1 polymer ?
#
loop_
_entity_poly.entity_id
_entity_poly.type
_entity_poly.pdbx_seq_one_letter_code
_entity_poly.pdbx_strand_id
1 'polypeptide(L)'
;WLLDGLIPLPELKDRLDLDAVPEEDRGRYHTLSGMMMWLLGRLPHTGDKAKWERWQLEVVDLDGKRVDKVLASPLAEPDEAGMDAGSPPRQPE
;
A
#
# COMPACT_ATOMS: atom_id res chain seq x y z
N TRP A 1 9.33 4.08 4.22
CA TRP A 1 9.02 4.76 5.49
C TRP A 1 8.59 3.76 6.53
N LEU A 2 9.01 3.93 7.79
CA LEU A 2 8.41 3.23 8.93
C LEU A 2 7.45 4.19 9.63
N LEU A 3 6.17 3.82 9.69
CA LEU A 3 5.07 4.67 10.12
C LEU A 3 4.43 4.09 11.37
N ASP A 4 3.97 4.98 12.25
CA ASP A 4 3.17 4.62 13.41
C ASP A 4 1.73 4.33 12.98
N GLY A 5 1.12 3.25 13.50
CA GLY A 5 -0.25 2.89 13.18
C GLY A 5 -1.30 3.88 13.69
N LEU A 6 -0.94 4.75 14.64
CA LEU A 6 -1.78 5.84 15.13
C LEU A 6 -1.62 7.14 14.33
N ILE A 7 -0.75 7.19 13.31
CA ILE A 7 -0.61 8.39 12.46
C ILE A 7 -1.99 8.80 11.90
N PRO A 8 -2.43 10.06 12.10
CA PRO A 8 -3.69 10.55 11.55
C PRO A 8 -3.69 10.54 10.02
N LEU A 9 -4.85 10.34 9.39
CA LEU A 9 -4.96 10.31 7.93
C LEU A 9 -4.43 11.58 7.23
N PRO A 10 -4.66 12.82 7.72
CA PRO A 10 -4.08 14.00 7.09
C PRO A 10 -2.54 13.96 7.06
N GLU A 11 -1.92 13.61 8.19
CA GLU A 11 -0.45 13.49 8.26
C GLU A 11 0.08 12.34 7.41
N LEU A 12 -0.64 11.21 7.35
CA LEU A 12 -0.31 10.10 6.46
C LEU A 12 -0.31 10.54 4.99
N LYS A 13 -1.35 11.27 4.57
CA LYS A 13 -1.48 11.79 3.19
C LYS A 13 -0.32 12.71 2.85
N ASP A 14 -0.03 13.68 3.72
CA ASP A 14 1.10 14.60 3.52
C ASP A 14 2.44 13.85 3.44
N ARG A 15 2.64 12.84 4.28
CA ARG A 15 3.92 12.13 4.38
C ARG A 15 4.18 11.17 3.24
N LEU A 16 3.13 10.56 2.70
CA LEU A 16 3.21 9.61 1.59
C LEU A 16 2.82 10.23 0.25
N ASP A 17 2.49 11.52 0.24
CA ASP A 17 2.01 12.26 -0.94
C ASP A 17 0.81 11.54 -1.58
N LEU A 18 -0.21 11.24 -0.77
CA LEU A 18 -1.43 10.54 -1.22
C LEU A 18 -2.49 11.53 -1.64
N ASP A 19 -3.14 11.26 -2.77
CA ASP A 19 -4.27 12.05 -3.24
C ASP A 19 -5.51 11.81 -2.35
N ALA A 20 -5.75 10.55 -2.00
CA ALA A 20 -6.89 10.14 -1.20
C ALA A 20 -6.59 8.96 -0.28
N VAL A 21 -7.49 8.72 0.67
CA VAL A 21 -7.55 7.49 1.45
C VAL A 21 -8.92 6.82 1.27
N PRO A 22 -9.05 5.49 1.46
CA PRO A 22 -10.32 4.82 1.24
C PRO A 22 -11.42 5.41 2.12
N GLU A 23 -12.61 5.72 1.57
CA GLU A 23 -13.78 6.09 2.38
C GLU A 23 -13.56 7.33 3.28
N GLU A 24 -12.68 8.25 2.83
CA GLU A 24 -12.32 9.49 3.53
C GLU A 24 -13.55 10.33 3.92
N ASP A 25 -14.58 10.36 3.06
CA ASP A 25 -15.83 11.09 3.24
C ASP A 25 -16.76 10.48 4.30
N ARG A 26 -16.59 9.20 4.63
CA ARG A 26 -17.49 8.48 5.55
C ARG A 26 -17.01 8.44 6.99
N GLY A 27 -15.78 8.90 7.26
CA GLY A 27 -15.25 9.04 8.61
C GLY A 27 -15.23 7.76 9.45
N ARG A 28 -15.15 6.58 8.81
CA ARG A 28 -15.20 5.28 9.52
C ARG A 28 -13.93 4.92 10.29
N TYR A 29 -12.83 5.58 9.96
CA TYR A 29 -11.56 5.45 10.63
C TYR A 29 -10.74 6.72 10.44
N HIS A 30 -9.74 6.93 11.29
CA HIS A 30 -9.00 8.19 11.35
C HIS A 30 -7.48 8.01 11.40
N THR A 31 -6.99 6.77 11.39
CA THR A 31 -5.57 6.43 11.50
C THR A 31 -5.16 5.35 10.49
N LEU A 32 -3.85 5.20 10.28
CA LEU A 32 -3.29 4.15 9.43
C LEU A 32 -3.70 2.74 9.89
N SER A 33 -3.78 2.46 11.20
CA SER A 33 -4.26 1.16 11.69
C SER A 33 -5.69 0.88 11.21
N GLY A 34 -6.58 1.87 11.25
CA GLY A 34 -7.94 1.71 10.76
C GLY A 34 -7.99 1.53 9.25
N MET A 35 -7.15 2.25 8.51
CA MET A 35 -6.99 2.07 7.06
C MET A 35 -6.51 0.66 6.73
N MET A 36 -5.54 0.12 7.46
CA MET A 36 -5.04 -1.25 7.26
C MET A 36 -6.13 -2.29 7.51
N MET A 37 -6.91 -2.15 8.58
CA MET A 37 -8.06 -3.02 8.82
C MET A 37 -9.09 -2.96 7.68
N TRP A 38 -9.36 -1.75 7.17
CA TRP A 38 -10.28 -1.55 6.06
C TRP A 38 -9.79 -2.23 4.77
N LEU A 39 -8.53 -1.99 4.39
CA LEU A 39 -7.93 -2.55 3.17
C LEU A 39 -7.83 -4.08 3.22
N LEU A 40 -7.53 -4.65 4.39
CA LEU A 40 -7.42 -6.10 4.55
C LEU A 40 -8.79 -6.78 4.66
N GLY A 41 -9.84 -6.07 5.08
CA GLY A 41 -11.18 -6.63 5.27
C GLY A 41 -11.30 -7.66 6.40
N ARG A 42 -10.27 -7.76 7.25
CA ARG A 42 -10.17 -8.71 8.38
C ARG A 42 -9.26 -8.16 9.47
N LEU A 43 -9.15 -8.89 10.58
CA LEU A 43 -8.14 -8.59 11.61
C LEU A 43 -6.73 -8.73 11.00
N PRO A 44 -5.85 -7.71 11.18
CA PRO A 44 -4.48 -7.75 10.67
C PRO A 44 -3.61 -8.73 11.45
N HIS A 45 -2.62 -9.27 10.75
CA HIS A 45 -1.51 -10.05 11.28
C HIS A 45 -0.19 -9.42 10.84
N THR A 46 0.88 -9.63 11.61
CA THR A 46 2.23 -9.24 11.20
C THR A 46 2.59 -9.90 9.87
N GLY A 47 3.16 -9.13 8.95
CA GLY A 47 3.49 -9.55 7.59
C GLY A 47 2.35 -9.36 6.58
N ASP A 48 1.14 -8.98 7.02
CA ASP A 48 0.07 -8.63 6.09
C ASP A 48 0.44 -7.43 5.23
N LYS A 49 0.07 -7.49 3.96
CA LYS A 49 0.36 -6.45 2.97
C LYS A 49 -0.92 -5.96 2.32
N ALA A 50 -1.02 -4.65 2.16
CA ALA A 50 -2.05 -3.98 1.39
C ALA A 50 -1.40 -3.03 0.39
N LYS A 51 -2.05 -2.81 -0.76
CA LYS A 51 -1.63 -1.82 -1.74
C LYS A 51 -2.58 -0.64 -1.69
N TRP A 52 -2.03 0.57 -1.72
CA TRP A 52 -2.80 1.78 -1.88
C TRP A 52 -2.01 2.78 -2.70
N GLU A 53 -2.60 3.27 -3.79
CA GLU A 53 -1.94 4.12 -4.79
C GLU A 53 -0.56 3.55 -5.17
N ARG A 54 0.51 4.36 -5.01
CA ARG A 54 1.91 4.02 -5.33
C ARG A 54 2.64 3.25 -4.21
N TRP A 55 1.95 2.83 -3.16
CA TRP A 55 2.55 2.25 -1.96
C TRP A 55 2.11 0.80 -1.69
N GLN A 56 3.07 -0.02 -1.29
CA GLN A 56 2.84 -1.24 -0.53
C GLN A 56 3.01 -0.94 0.96
N LEU A 57 1.95 -1.22 1.72
CA LEU A 57 1.87 -1.07 3.17
C LEU A 57 1.94 -2.45 3.82
N GLU A 58 2.95 -2.67 4.65
CA GLU A 58 3.19 -3.95 5.32
C GLU A 58 3.11 -3.78 6.83
N VAL A 59 2.29 -4.59 7.50
CA VAL A 59 2.22 -4.62 8.96
C VAL A 59 3.51 -5.26 9.49
N VAL A 60 4.29 -4.51 10.27
CA VAL A 60 5.54 -5.04 10.86
C VAL A 60 5.41 -5.33 12.34
N ASP A 61 4.49 -4.64 13.04
CA ASP A 61 4.22 -4.88 14.45
C ASP A 61 2.76 -4.63 14.84
N LEU A 62 2.29 -5.35 15.84
CA LEU A 62 0.95 -5.26 16.41
C LEU A 62 1.02 -5.04 17.92
N ASP A 63 0.19 -4.14 18.44
CA ASP A 63 -0.13 -4.05 19.86
C ASP A 63 -1.53 -4.64 20.10
N GLY A 64 -1.56 -5.91 20.51
CA GLY A 64 -2.79 -6.69 20.63
C GLY A 64 -3.47 -6.89 19.27
N LYS A 65 -4.62 -6.22 19.06
CA LYS A 65 -5.36 -6.23 17.78
C LYS A 65 -5.14 -4.98 16.93
N ARG A 66 -4.34 -4.03 17.43
CA ARG A 66 -4.09 -2.76 16.76
C ARG A 66 -2.78 -2.85 16.00
N VAL A 67 -2.73 -2.29 14.79
CA VAL A 67 -1.48 -2.15 14.05
C VAL A 67 -0.67 -1.05 14.72
N ASP A 68 0.55 -1.36 15.16
CA ASP A 68 1.44 -0.38 15.82
C ASP A 68 2.45 0.20 14.84
N LYS A 69 2.99 -0.62 13.94
CA LYS A 69 3.99 -0.18 12.95
C LYS A 69 3.69 -0.74 11.57
N VAL A 70 3.85 0.13 10.57
CA VAL A 70 3.68 -0.20 9.16
C VAL A 70 4.91 0.24 8.38
N LEU A 71 5.45 -0.66 7.56
CA LEU A 71 6.43 -0.34 6.55
C LEU A 71 5.72 0.06 5.26
N ALA A 72 5.89 1.31 4.84
CA ALA A 72 5.46 1.80 3.54
C ALA A 72 6.64 1.79 2.56
N SER A 73 6.49 1.08 1.45
CA SER A 73 7.48 0.98 0.37
C SER A 73 6.83 1.33 -0.97
N PRO A 74 7.52 2.05 -1.88
CA PRO A 74 6.98 2.27 -3.22
C PRO A 74 6.69 0.92 -3.89
N LEU A 75 5.59 0.83 -4.65
CA LEU A 75 5.39 -0.30 -5.54
C LEU A 75 6.52 -0.28 -6.55
N ALA A 76 7.15 -1.44 -6.78
CA ALA A 76 8.03 -1.58 -7.94
C ALA A 76 7.19 -1.26 -9.18
N GLU A 77 7.65 -0.32 -10.01
CA GLU A 77 7.09 -0.17 -11.35
C GLU A 77 7.15 -1.55 -12.01
N PRO A 78 6.06 -2.01 -12.65
CA PRO A 78 6.16 -3.20 -13.47
C PRO A 78 7.21 -2.88 -14.54
N ASP A 79 8.37 -3.51 -14.38
CA ASP A 79 9.47 -3.40 -15.31
C ASP A 79 8.93 -3.72 -16.71
N GLU A 80 8.87 -2.74 -17.61
CA GLU A 80 8.52 -2.96 -19.02
C GLU A 80 9.59 -3.84 -19.73
N ALA A 81 10.57 -4.39 -19.00
CA ALA A 81 11.55 -5.38 -19.46
C ALA A 81 11.00 -6.79 -19.75
N GLY A 82 9.71 -6.92 -20.08
CA GLY A 82 9.08 -8.18 -20.52
C GLY A 82 8.47 -8.14 -21.92
N MET A 83 8.50 -6.99 -22.60
CA MET A 83 7.87 -6.81 -23.91
C MET A 83 8.90 -6.66 -25.05
N ASP A 84 10.01 -7.40 -24.99
CA ASP A 84 10.92 -7.59 -26.14
C ASP A 84 11.01 -9.08 -26.50
N ALA A 85 9.99 -9.57 -27.21
CA ALA A 85 10.05 -10.81 -27.99
C ALA A 85 8.99 -10.80 -29.10
N GLY A 86 8.98 -9.73 -29.89
CA GLY A 86 8.27 -9.67 -31.17
C GLY A 86 9.25 -9.31 -32.27
N SER A 87 10.19 -10.21 -32.59
CA SER A 87 11.14 -10.00 -33.69
C SER A 87 10.40 -9.61 -34.99
N PRO A 88 10.85 -8.58 -35.72
CA PRO A 88 10.33 -8.27 -37.06
C PRO A 88 10.74 -9.37 -38.07
N PRO A 89 10.08 -9.42 -39.24
CA PRO A 89 9.86 -10.66 -39.99
C PRO A 89 11.12 -11.11 -40.74
N ARG A 90 11.39 -12.42 -40.76
CA ARG A 90 12.23 -13.01 -41.79
C ARG A 90 11.35 -13.64 -42.86
N GLN A 91 11.18 -12.94 -43.98
CA GLN A 91 10.94 -13.59 -45.26
C GLN A 91 12.21 -14.39 -45.60
N PRO A 92 12.07 -15.65 -46.04
CA PRO A 92 12.24 -15.87 -47.48
C PRO A 92 11.37 -17.01 -48.05
N GLU A 93 10.90 -16.83 -49.28
CA GLU A 93 11.07 -17.77 -50.42
C GLU A 93 10.72 -17.04 -51.73
#